data_AF-A0A430FRD3-F1
#
_entry.id   AF-A0A430FRD3-F1
#
_cell.length_a   1.000
_cell.length_b   1.000
_cell.length_c   1.000
_cell.angle_alpha   90.00
_cell.angle_beta   90.00
_cell.angle_gamma   90.00
#
_symmetry.space_group_name_H-M   'P 1'
#
loop_
_entity.id
_entity.type
_entity.pdbx_description
1 polymer ?
#
loop_
_entity_poly.entity_id
_entity_poly.type
_entity_poly.pdbx_seq_one_letter_code
_entity_poly.pdbx_strand_id
1 'polypeptide(L)'
;MDAHPHPLNDNQGCDMSYDDDQPIILRSARKPHLIRGTVVPPVPDDIILHAYAHGEDVGANTDRDPPTYIVVGPDPQGNRLYEIGYFEAPYGADTGSIMICHAMPARHSYQIRYWNAIRR
;
A
#
# COMPACT_ATOMS: atom_id res chain seq x y z
N MET A 1 24.62 -46.37 -29.07
CA MET A 1 23.96 -46.00 -27.81
C MET A 1 24.65 -44.72 -27.38
N ASP A 2 24.21 -43.61 -27.96
CA ASP A 2 24.92 -42.34 -27.88
C ASP A 2 24.39 -41.52 -26.71
N ALA A 3 25.32 -41.05 -25.88
CA ALA A 3 25.08 -40.15 -24.79
C ALA A 3 24.98 -38.71 -25.32
N HIS A 4 23.88 -38.01 -25.02
CA HIS A 4 23.85 -36.55 -24.98
C HIS A 4 23.04 -36.06 -23.77
N PRO A 5 23.49 -35.00 -23.09
CA PRO A 5 23.08 -34.67 -21.72
C PRO A 5 21.88 -33.72 -21.66
N HIS A 6 21.27 -33.68 -20.48
CA HIS A 6 20.17 -32.83 -20.04
C HIS A 6 20.30 -31.35 -20.47
N PRO A 7 19.21 -30.69 -20.87
CA PRO A 7 19.15 -29.23 -20.76
C PRO A 7 18.98 -28.85 -19.29
N LEU A 8 19.99 -28.15 -18.76
CA LEU A 8 19.87 -27.32 -17.56
C LEU A 8 18.75 -26.30 -17.82
N ASN A 9 17.60 -26.51 -17.17
CA ASN A 9 16.55 -25.52 -17.13
C ASN A 9 16.95 -24.49 -16.06
N ASP A 10 17.81 -23.55 -16.46
CA ASP A 10 18.10 -22.33 -15.72
C ASP A 10 16.90 -21.39 -15.80
N ASN A 11 15.78 -21.83 -15.22
CA ASN A 11 14.71 -20.93 -14.84
C ASN A 11 14.82 -20.76 -13.32
N GLN A 12 15.86 -20.03 -12.91
CA GLN A 12 15.81 -19.26 -11.68
C GLN A 12 14.73 -18.18 -11.87
N GLY A 13 13.46 -18.62 -11.90
CA GLY A 13 12.38 -17.75 -11.50
C GLY A 13 12.69 -17.39 -10.06
N CYS A 14 12.95 -16.12 -9.80
CA CYS A 14 13.00 -15.58 -8.46
C CYS A 14 11.72 -16.05 -7.77
N ASP A 15 11.85 -17.05 -6.90
CA ASP A 15 10.82 -17.48 -5.98
C ASP A 15 10.65 -16.33 -4.98
N MET A 16 10.00 -15.27 -5.44
CA MET A 16 9.42 -14.27 -4.57
C MET A 16 8.19 -14.94 -4.00
N SER A 17 8.39 -15.73 -2.95
CA SER A 17 7.30 -16.10 -2.06
C SER A 17 6.72 -14.77 -1.57
N TYR A 18 5.66 -14.30 -2.22
CA TYR A 18 4.85 -13.24 -1.66
C TYR A 18 4.22 -13.89 -0.43
N ASP A 19 4.77 -13.59 0.75
CA ASP A 19 4.17 -13.97 2.01
C ASP A 19 2.67 -13.64 1.91
N ASP A 20 1.81 -14.59 2.28
CA ASP A 20 0.34 -14.43 2.33
C ASP A 20 -0.10 -13.26 3.24
N ASP A 21 0.87 -12.58 3.87
CA ASP A 21 0.73 -11.42 4.76
C ASP A 21 0.84 -10.06 4.05
N GLN A 22 1.16 -9.99 2.75
CA GLN A 22 1.23 -8.69 2.06
C GLN A 22 -0.18 -8.13 1.78
N PRO A 23 -0.42 -6.82 2.05
CA PRO A 23 -1.69 -6.19 1.74
C PRO A 23 -2.05 -6.26 0.25
N ILE A 24 -3.30 -6.58 -0.04
CA ILE A 24 -3.85 -6.61 -1.40
C ILE A 24 -4.24 -5.18 -1.80
N ILE A 25 -3.60 -4.64 -2.83
CA ILE A 25 -3.93 -3.30 -3.36
C ILE A 25 -5.08 -3.40 -4.35
N LEU A 26 -6.23 -2.83 -3.98
CA LEU A 26 -7.41 -2.79 -4.84
C LEU A 26 -7.25 -1.78 -5.98
N ARG A 27 -8.01 -1.99 -7.06
CA ARG A 27 -8.05 -1.04 -8.20
C ARG A 27 -8.48 0.38 -7.79
N SER A 28 -9.27 0.51 -6.72
CA SER A 28 -9.71 1.82 -6.21
C SER A 28 -8.56 2.66 -5.64
N ALA A 29 -7.52 2.02 -5.09
CA ALA A 29 -6.34 2.71 -4.56
C ALA A 29 -5.44 3.27 -5.68
N ARG A 30 -5.54 2.74 -6.89
CA ARG A 30 -4.75 3.14 -8.08
C ARG A 30 -5.42 4.23 -8.91
N LYS A 31 -6.50 4.85 -8.41
CA LYS A 31 -7.23 5.88 -9.15
C LYS A 31 -6.59 7.26 -8.94
N PRO A 32 -6.55 8.11 -9.99
CA PRO A 32 -6.23 9.51 -9.81
C PRO A 32 -7.25 10.20 -8.88
N HIS A 33 -6.78 11.20 -8.13
CA HIS A 33 -7.63 11.97 -7.22
C HIS A 33 -7.85 13.38 -7.77
N LEU A 34 -9.07 13.91 -7.61
CA LEU A 34 -9.35 15.32 -7.91
C LEU A 34 -9.31 16.13 -6.61
N ILE A 35 -8.32 17.00 -6.48
CA ILE A 35 -8.16 17.87 -5.31
C ILE A 35 -8.25 19.32 -5.78
N ARG A 36 -9.30 20.03 -5.36
CA ARG A 36 -9.53 21.45 -5.68
C ARG A 36 -9.45 21.76 -7.19
N GLY A 37 -9.93 20.85 -8.02
CA GLY A 37 -9.90 20.98 -9.49
C GLY A 37 -8.60 20.54 -10.15
N THR A 38 -7.60 20.09 -9.39
CA THR A 38 -6.34 19.55 -9.92
C THR A 38 -6.36 18.02 -9.86
N VAL A 39 -5.97 17.37 -10.95
CA VAL A 39 -5.78 15.92 -10.99
C VAL A 39 -4.45 15.57 -10.36
N VAL A 40 -4.49 14.79 -9.29
CA VAL A 40 -3.33 14.21 -8.63
C VAL A 40 -3.15 12.80 -9.19
N PRO A 41 -1.94 12.46 -9.70
CA PRO A 41 -1.69 11.14 -10.23
C PRO A 41 -1.84 10.05 -9.16
N PRO A 42 -2.12 8.80 -9.56
CA PRO A 42 -2.10 7.66 -8.65
C PRO A 42 -0.78 7.55 -7.90
N VAL A 43 -0.84 7.02 -6.68
CA VAL A 43 0.35 6.67 -5.91
C VAL A 43 0.90 5.33 -6.45
N PRO A 44 2.21 5.23 -6.74
CA PRO A 44 2.84 3.96 -7.10
C PRO A 44 2.69 2.88 -6.01
N ASP A 45 2.51 1.62 -6.41
CA ASP A 45 2.24 0.50 -5.51
C ASP A 45 3.34 0.30 -4.44
N ASP A 46 4.61 0.50 -4.80
CA ASP A 46 5.75 0.42 -3.87
C ASP A 46 5.70 1.50 -2.78
N ILE A 47 5.30 2.72 -3.14
CA ILE A 47 5.08 3.81 -2.19
C ILE A 47 3.87 3.52 -1.30
N ILE A 48 2.79 2.95 -1.85
CA ILE A 48 1.61 2.55 -1.08
C ILE A 48 2.00 1.55 0.01
N LEU A 49 2.72 0.49 -0.36
CA LEU A 49 3.13 -0.55 0.58
C LEU A 49 4.10 -0.02 1.63
N HIS A 50 5.08 0.81 1.23
CA HIS A 50 6.01 1.40 2.17
C HIS A 50 5.31 2.33 3.17
N ALA A 51 4.45 3.22 2.68
CA ALA A 51 3.71 4.15 3.54
C ALA A 51 2.76 3.42 4.50
N TYR A 52 2.15 2.31 4.07
CA TYR A 52 1.35 1.47 4.95
C TYR A 52 2.21 0.81 6.04
N ALA A 53 3.34 0.20 5.67
CA ALA A 53 4.21 -0.52 6.60
C ALA A 53 4.90 0.38 7.64
N HIS A 54 5.13 1.66 7.32
CA HIS A 54 5.85 2.61 8.16
C HIS A 54 4.98 3.79 8.63
N GLY A 55 3.68 3.69 8.48
CA GLY A 55 2.75 4.76 8.86
C GLY A 55 2.16 4.61 10.25
N GLU A 56 1.50 5.67 10.70
CA GLU A 56 0.75 5.71 11.95
C GLU A 56 -0.75 5.73 11.67
N ASP A 57 -1.55 4.99 12.45
CA ASP A 57 -3.01 5.07 12.40
C ASP A 57 -3.47 6.46 12.84
N VAL A 58 -4.25 7.12 11.99
CA VAL A 58 -4.76 8.48 12.25
C VAL A 58 -6.28 8.54 12.41
N GLY A 59 -6.97 7.43 12.12
CA GLY A 59 -8.41 7.31 12.34
C GLY A 59 -9.06 6.22 11.51
N ALA A 60 -10.39 6.14 11.60
CA ALA A 60 -11.20 5.21 10.83
C ALA A 60 -12.49 5.89 10.38
N ASN A 61 -12.98 5.48 9.21
CA ASN A 61 -14.34 5.74 8.77
C ASN A 61 -15.21 4.53 9.09
N THR A 62 -15.95 4.62 10.19
CA THR A 62 -16.84 3.56 10.70
C THR A 62 -18.22 3.56 10.07
N ASP A 63 -18.54 4.56 9.22
CA ASP A 63 -19.80 4.59 8.48
C ASP A 63 -19.80 3.64 7.26
N ARG A 64 -18.66 3.00 6.99
CA ARG A 64 -18.48 1.98 5.96
C ARG A 64 -18.54 0.58 6.57
N ASP A 65 -18.98 -0.37 5.77
CA ASP A 65 -18.97 -1.80 6.10
C ASP A 65 -18.19 -2.57 5.01
N PRO A 66 -17.00 -3.11 5.32
CA PRO A 66 -16.30 -2.99 6.61
C PRO A 66 -15.76 -1.56 6.85
N PRO A 67 -15.48 -1.18 8.12
CA PRO A 67 -14.84 0.09 8.44
C PRO A 67 -13.53 0.28 7.67
N THR A 68 -13.30 1.49 7.15
CA THR A 68 -12.03 1.81 6.49
C THR A 68 -11.11 2.54 7.47
N TYR A 69 -10.02 1.91 7.87
CA TYR A 69 -8.96 2.49 8.68
C TYR A 69 -8.02 3.33 7.82
N ILE A 70 -7.42 4.36 8.42
CA ILE A 70 -6.54 5.29 7.73
C ILE A 70 -5.20 5.33 8.45
N VAL A 71 -4.15 5.00 7.71
CA VAL A 71 -2.75 5.17 8.09
C VAL A 71 -2.15 6.33 7.31
N VAL A 72 -1.26 7.09 7.94
CA VAL A 72 -0.42 8.08 7.25
C VAL A 72 1.04 7.71 7.45
N GLY A 73 1.75 7.49 6.34
CA GLY A 73 3.17 7.11 6.37
C GLY A 73 4.00 7.77 5.29
N PRO A 74 5.33 7.72 5.41
CA PRO A 74 6.25 8.36 4.48
C PRO A 74 6.43 7.58 3.18
N ASP A 75 6.94 8.25 2.13
CA ASP A 75 7.62 7.56 1.04
C ASP A 75 8.96 6.95 1.51
N PRO A 76 9.56 6.02 0.75
CA PRO A 76 10.86 5.44 1.09
C PRO A 76 11.99 6.46 1.33
N GLN A 77 11.85 7.67 0.78
CA GLN A 77 12.84 8.74 0.95
C GLN A 77 12.54 9.68 2.13
N GLY A 78 11.41 9.52 2.83
CA GLY A 78 11.01 10.36 3.95
C GLY A 78 10.63 11.81 3.58
N ASN A 79 10.45 12.10 2.30
CA ASN A 79 10.23 13.46 1.78
C ASN A 79 8.74 13.84 1.78
N ARG A 80 7.85 12.86 1.64
CA ARG A 80 6.41 13.08 1.51
C ARG A 80 5.65 12.06 2.33
N LEU A 81 4.46 12.46 2.76
CA LEU A 81 3.52 11.57 3.44
C LEU A 81 2.36 11.21 2.52
N TYR A 82 1.85 10.01 2.72
CA TYR A 82 0.73 9.42 1.99
C TYR A 82 -0.32 8.93 2.97
N GLU A 83 -1.58 9.21 2.65
CA GLU A 83 -2.76 8.73 3.36
C GLU A 83 -3.21 7.44 2.67
N ILE A 84 -3.20 6.33 3.43
CA ILE A 84 -3.53 4.99 2.96
C ILE A 84 -4.79 4.53 3.70
N GLY A 85 -5.83 4.22 2.95
CA GLY A 85 -7.06 3.66 3.49
C GLY A 85 -7.13 2.15 3.26
N TYR A 86 -7.36 1.40 4.32
CA TYR A 86 -7.38 -0.06 4.30
C TYR A 86 -8.53 -0.64 5.13
N PHE A 87 -8.85 -1.90 4.90
CA PHE A 87 -9.77 -2.68 5.71
C PHE A 87 -9.37 -4.16 5.67
N GLU A 88 -9.76 -4.94 6.68
CA GLU A 88 -9.60 -6.39 6.65
C GLU A 88 -10.78 -7.02 5.91
N ALA A 89 -10.51 -7.93 4.97
CA ALA A 89 -11.53 -8.59 4.20
C ALA A 89 -12.47 -9.42 5.10
N PRO A 90 -13.78 -9.11 5.13
CA PRO A 90 -14.69 -9.68 6.13
C PRO A 90 -15.23 -11.07 5.76
N TYR A 91 -15.13 -11.47 4.50
CA TYR A 91 -15.65 -12.75 3.99
C TYR A 91 -15.03 -13.11 2.64
N GLY A 92 -15.05 -14.40 2.28
CA GLY A 92 -14.56 -14.93 1.01
C GLY A 92 -13.20 -15.62 1.11
N ALA A 93 -12.59 -15.88 -0.05
CA ALA A 93 -11.30 -16.57 -0.13
C ALA A 93 -10.16 -15.79 0.56
N ASP A 94 -10.26 -14.47 0.57
CA ASP A 94 -9.25 -13.56 1.13
C ASP A 94 -9.58 -13.12 2.57
N THR A 95 -10.46 -13.83 3.29
CA THR A 95 -10.89 -13.44 4.65
C THR A 95 -9.66 -13.34 5.57
N GLY A 96 -9.56 -12.22 6.30
CA GLY A 96 -8.41 -11.94 7.16
C GLY A 96 -7.27 -11.18 6.47
N SER A 97 -7.28 -11.09 5.14
CA SER A 97 -6.28 -10.31 4.41
C SER A 97 -6.57 -8.81 4.48
N ILE A 98 -5.51 -8.00 4.57
CA ILE A 98 -5.61 -6.55 4.49
C ILE A 98 -5.82 -6.11 3.04
N MET A 99 -6.85 -5.28 2.83
CA MET A 99 -7.24 -4.72 1.55
C MET A 99 -6.99 -3.21 1.53
N ILE A 100 -6.02 -2.75 0.73
CA ILE A 100 -5.77 -1.32 0.54
C ILE A 100 -6.71 -0.79 -0.54
N CYS A 101 -7.61 0.11 -0.14
CA CYS A 101 -8.71 0.60 -0.97
C CYS A 101 -8.53 2.05 -1.43
N HIS A 102 -7.61 2.78 -0.80
CA HIS A 102 -7.37 4.20 -1.05
C HIS A 102 -5.89 4.53 -0.83
N ALA A 103 -5.32 5.36 -1.70
CA ALA A 103 -4.00 5.92 -1.52
C ALA A 103 -3.91 7.31 -2.16
N MET A 104 -3.46 8.30 -1.40
CA MET A 104 -3.23 9.65 -1.93
C MET A 104 -2.12 10.37 -1.16
N PRO A 105 -1.53 11.45 -1.71
CA PRO A 105 -0.69 12.34 -0.91
C PRO A 105 -1.45 12.82 0.32
N ALA A 106 -0.83 12.73 1.49
CA ALA A 106 -1.47 13.08 2.75
C ALA A 106 -1.84 14.56 2.79
N ARG A 107 -2.94 14.87 3.49
CA ARG A 107 -3.37 16.25 3.74
C ARG A 107 -2.25 17.05 4.41
N HIS A 108 -2.15 18.33 4.05
CA HIS A 108 -1.12 19.23 4.57
C HIS A 108 -1.07 19.28 6.11
N SER A 109 -2.21 19.13 6.78
CA SER A 109 -2.30 19.05 8.24
C SER A 109 -1.52 17.89 8.84
N TYR A 110 -1.48 16.73 8.18
CA TYR A 110 -0.72 15.57 8.64
C TYR A 110 0.78 15.79 8.44
N GLN A 111 1.17 16.38 7.31
CA GLN A 111 2.57 16.72 7.03
C GLN A 111 3.15 17.65 8.10
N ILE A 112 2.43 18.71 8.48
CA ILE A 112 2.85 19.63 9.54
C ILE A 112 3.03 18.88 10.88
N ARG A 113 2.05 18.04 11.26
CA ARG A 113 2.10 17.30 12.54
C ARG A 113 3.30 16.36 12.60
N TYR A 114 3.51 15.57 11.55
CA TYR A 114 4.59 14.60 11.45
C TYR A 114 5.97 15.28 11.55
N TRP A 115 6.22 16.33 10.78
CA TRP A 115 7.51 17.03 10.84
C TRP A 115 7.73 17.78 12.16
N ASN A 116 6.66 18.24 12.81
CA ASN A 116 6.76 18.80 14.15
C ASN A 116 7.07 17.74 15.21
N ALA A 117 6.62 16.48 15.01
CA ALA A 117 6.93 15.37 15.89
C ALA A 117 8.39 14.92 15.76
N ILE A 118 8.94 14.89 14.54
CA ILE A 118 10.33 14.47 14.27
C ILE A 118 11.38 15.51 14.71
N ARG A 119 11.01 16.80 14.77
CA ARG A 119 11.93 17.87 15.18
C ARG A 119 12.08 18.04 16.69
N ARG A 120 11.49 17.17 17.50
CA ARG A 120 11.60 17.15 18.96
C ARG A 120 12.63 16.12 19.41
#